data_AF-A0A1Z8Z7A8-F1
#
_entry.id   AF-A0A1Z8Z7A8-F1
#
_cell.length_a   1.000
_cell.length_b   1.000
_cell.length_c   1.000
_cell.angle_alpha   90.00
_cell.angle_beta   90.00
_cell.angle_gamma   90.00
#
_symmetry.space_group_name_H-M   'P 1'
#
loop_
_entity.id
_entity.type
_entity.pdbx_description
1 polymer ?
#
loop_
_entity_poly.entity_id
_entity_poly.type
_entity_poly.pdbx_seq_one_letter_code
_entity_poly.pdbx_strand_id
1 'polypeptide(L)'
;MKIIILLFLIIYSVPCISVELFCSFKKKAEVISFIESLEIENNEFEENQLILQMIKQPLTMKIYDDSVTHIIENSGRKIIIEYAAIKKNTNLIFGLSEDVKFAFKFFFKTGQLLFLEFHDGNHLSTYFYQCENIS
;
A
#
# COMPACT_ATOMS: atom_id res chain seq x y z
N MET A 1 -12.61 -31.41 39.30
CA MET A 1 -12.77 -30.01 38.84
C MET A 1 -11.41 -29.35 38.76
N LYS A 2 -10.76 -29.32 37.58
CA LYS A 2 -9.50 -28.60 37.36
C LYS A 2 -9.11 -28.52 35.86
N ILE A 3 -10.07 -28.41 34.94
CA ILE A 3 -9.77 -28.33 33.49
C ILE A 3 -10.76 -27.41 32.76
N ILE A 4 -11.12 -26.26 33.34
CA ILE A 4 -12.00 -25.28 32.65
C ILE A 4 -11.33 -23.89 32.53
N ILE A 5 -10.20 -23.66 33.21
CA ILE A 5 -9.57 -22.32 33.26
C ILE A 5 -8.60 -22.08 32.08
N LEU A 6 -8.25 -23.09 31.29
CA LEU A 6 -7.25 -22.96 30.22
C LEU A 6 -7.81 -22.72 28.81
N LEU A 7 -9.09 -22.35 28.68
CA LEU A 7 -9.72 -22.08 27.37
C LEU A 7 -9.94 -20.58 27.09
N PHE A 8 -9.58 -19.69 28.02
CA PHE A 8 -9.87 -18.26 27.92
C PHE A 8 -8.75 -17.37 27.37
N LEU A 9 -7.60 -17.93 26.96
CA LEU A 9 -6.40 -17.12 26.68
C LEU A 9 -5.87 -17.21 25.23
N ILE A 10 -6.72 -17.59 24.28
CA ILE A 10 -6.36 -17.47 22.86
C ILE A 10 -7.50 -16.79 22.10
N ILE A 11 -7.83 -15.57 22.52
CA ILE A 11 -8.39 -14.61 21.58
C ILE A 11 -7.17 -14.16 20.76
N TYR A 12 -6.87 -14.89 19.68
CA TYR A 12 -6.04 -14.34 18.62
C TYR A 12 -6.66 -12.99 18.26
N SER A 13 -5.98 -11.91 18.62
CA SER A 13 -6.31 -10.55 18.22
C SER A 13 -6.20 -10.49 16.70
N VAL A 14 -7.29 -10.81 16.01
CA VAL A 14 -7.41 -10.53 14.59
C VAL A 14 -7.23 -9.02 14.46
N PRO A 15 -6.29 -8.53 13.63
CA PRO A 15 -6.10 -7.10 13.46
C PRO A 15 -7.43 -6.50 12.99
N CYS A 16 -7.98 -5.60 13.82
CA CYS A 16 -9.27 -5.00 13.55
C CYS A 16 -9.11 -4.07 12.35
N ILE A 17 -9.85 -4.33 11.27
CA ILE A 17 -9.90 -3.41 10.13
C ILE A 17 -10.63 -2.15 10.62
N SER A 18 -9.91 -1.04 10.65
CA SER A 18 -10.46 0.24 11.07
C SER A 18 -11.25 0.92 9.95
N VAL A 19 -10.78 0.80 8.70
CA VAL A 19 -11.40 1.40 7.50
C VAL A 19 -11.10 0.54 6.29
N GLU A 20 -12.10 0.36 5.43
CA GLU A 20 -11.95 -0.26 4.11
C GLU A 20 -12.39 0.71 3.02
N LEU A 21 -11.52 0.96 2.03
CA LEU A 21 -11.76 1.90 0.95
C LEU A 21 -11.59 1.23 -0.42
N PHE A 22 -12.39 1.66 -1.40
CA PHE A 22 -12.17 1.33 -2.79
C PHE A 22 -11.52 2.51 -3.50
N CYS A 23 -10.39 2.27 -4.15
CA CYS A 23 -9.54 3.29 -4.75
C CYS A 23 -9.48 3.11 -6.27
N SER A 24 -10.05 4.07 -7.00
CA SER A 24 -10.02 4.10 -8.46
C SER A 24 -8.78 4.82 -8.97
N PHE A 25 -8.03 4.18 -9.85
CA PHE A 25 -6.89 4.79 -10.53
C PHE A 25 -7.32 6.03 -11.34
N LYS A 26 -6.51 7.09 -11.30
CA LYS A 26 -6.76 8.34 -12.02
C LYS A 26 -5.67 8.64 -13.04
N LYS A 27 -4.40 8.65 -12.64
CA LYS A 27 -3.27 8.96 -13.53
C LYS A 27 -1.94 8.48 -12.97
N LYS A 28 -0.94 8.35 -13.84
CA LYS A 28 0.49 8.22 -13.48
C LYS A 28 1.18 9.57 -13.72
N ALA A 29 2.09 9.97 -12.85
CA ALA A 29 3.08 11.00 -13.14
C ALA A 29 4.47 10.47 -12.78
N GLU A 30 5.44 10.74 -13.64
CA GLU A 30 6.85 10.45 -13.38
C GLU A 30 7.51 11.75 -12.91
N VAL A 31 8.18 11.69 -11.76
CA VAL A 31 8.99 12.80 -11.25
C VAL A 31 10.44 12.34 -11.29
N ILE A 32 11.16 12.84 -12.30
CA ILE A 32 12.62 12.74 -12.37
C ILE A 32 13.16 13.85 -11.47
N SER A 33 13.80 13.51 -10.35
CA SER A 33 14.59 14.51 -9.63
C SER A 33 15.92 14.69 -10.36
N PHE A 34 16.26 15.95 -10.67
CA PHE A 34 17.49 16.36 -11.35
C PHE A 34 18.73 15.99 -10.52
N ILE A 35 19.23 14.76 -10.62
CA ILE A 35 20.63 14.43 -10.34
C ILE A 35 21.09 13.49 -11.45
N GLU A 36 22.16 13.91 -12.12
CA GLU A 36 22.63 13.42 -13.42
C GLU A 36 22.71 11.90 -13.54
N SER A 37 22.30 11.46 -14.72
CA SER A 37 22.42 10.13 -15.29
C SER A 37 23.72 9.44 -14.93
N LEU A 38 23.65 8.41 -14.08
CA LEU A 38 24.46 7.22 -14.30
C LEU A 38 23.59 6.21 -15.05
N GLU A 39 24.09 5.71 -16.18
CA GLU A 39 23.58 4.53 -16.86
C GLU A 39 23.59 3.35 -15.88
N ILE A 40 22.44 2.76 -15.58
CA ILE A 40 22.35 1.63 -14.64
C ILE A 40 21.41 0.56 -15.21
N GLU A 41 21.87 -0.70 -15.15
CA GLU A 41 21.13 -1.91 -15.47
C GLU A 41 19.99 -2.12 -14.46
N ASN A 42 18.74 -2.11 -14.94
CA ASN A 42 17.56 -2.49 -14.17
C ASN A 42 17.63 -3.98 -13.81
N ASN A 43 17.86 -4.28 -12.53
CA ASN A 43 17.67 -5.62 -11.99
C ASN A 43 16.29 -5.69 -11.32
N GLU A 44 15.24 -5.75 -12.14
CA GLU A 44 13.85 -5.86 -11.67
C GLU A 44 13.54 -7.29 -11.24
N PHE A 45 13.19 -7.50 -9.97
CA PHE A 45 12.60 -8.76 -9.49
C PHE A 45 11.19 -8.96 -10.10
N GLU A 46 10.83 -10.19 -10.49
CA GLU A 46 9.55 -10.51 -11.16
C GLU A 46 8.30 -10.02 -10.40
N GLU A 47 8.30 -10.06 -9.06
CA GLU A 47 7.18 -9.62 -8.22
C GLU A 47 6.91 -8.11 -8.37
N ASN A 48 7.96 -7.30 -8.48
CA ASN A 48 7.82 -5.88 -8.74
C ASN A 48 7.17 -5.66 -10.11
N GLN A 49 7.58 -6.39 -11.15
CA GLN A 49 7.00 -6.25 -12.48
C GLN A 49 5.50 -6.58 -12.47
N LEU A 50 5.09 -7.60 -11.73
CA LEU A 50 3.67 -7.94 -11.56
C LEU A 50 2.88 -6.81 -10.87
N ILE A 51 3.43 -6.25 -9.79
CA ILE A 51 2.83 -5.09 -9.11
C ILE A 51 2.64 -3.93 -10.10
N LEU A 52 3.67 -3.60 -10.88
CA LEU A 52 3.65 -2.48 -11.82
C LEU A 52 2.71 -2.69 -13.01
N GLN A 53 2.51 -3.93 -13.43
CA GLN A 53 1.50 -4.27 -14.44
C GLN A 53 0.08 -4.06 -13.92
N MET A 54 -0.14 -4.26 -12.61
CA MET A 54 -1.46 -4.22 -11.99
C MET A 54 -1.77 -2.89 -11.30
N ILE A 55 -0.79 -2.04 -11.00
CA ILE A 55 -0.96 -0.78 -10.26
C ILE A 55 -1.68 0.34 -11.05
N LYS A 56 -2.24 0.03 -12.23
CA LYS A 56 -3.18 0.93 -12.93
C LYS A 56 -4.63 0.46 -12.80
N GLN A 57 -4.87 -0.67 -12.13
CA GLN A 57 -6.20 -1.18 -11.82
C GLN A 57 -6.74 -0.53 -10.54
N PRO A 58 -8.06 -0.55 -10.32
CA PRO A 58 -8.61 -0.23 -9.01
C PRO A 58 -8.04 -1.13 -7.92
N LEU A 59 -7.91 -0.62 -6.71
CA LEU A 59 -7.43 -1.37 -5.56
C LEU A 59 -8.34 -1.18 -4.35
N THR A 60 -8.39 -2.18 -3.49
CA THR A 60 -9.01 -2.08 -2.16
C THR A 60 -7.91 -1.76 -1.15
N MET A 61 -8.11 -0.71 -0.36
CA MET A 61 -7.20 -0.31 0.72
C MET A 61 -7.84 -0.66 2.07
N LYS A 62 -7.15 -1.47 2.86
CA LYS A 62 -7.55 -1.82 4.24
C LYS A 62 -6.60 -1.14 5.21
N ILE A 63 -7.14 -0.37 6.14
CA ILE A 63 -6.38 0.36 7.16
C ILE A 63 -6.56 -0.35 8.50
N TYR A 64 -5.46 -0.80 9.09
CA TYR A 64 -5.39 -1.35 10.45
C TYR A 64 -4.78 -0.32 11.40
N ASP A 65 -4.57 -0.71 12.66
CA ASP A 65 -4.00 0.18 13.66
C ASP A 65 -2.56 0.60 13.32
N ASP A 66 -1.72 -0.35 12.91
CA ASP A 66 -0.28 -0.21 12.65
C ASP A 66 0.14 -0.46 11.19
N SER A 67 -0.77 -0.94 10.36
CA SER A 67 -0.48 -1.39 9.00
C SER A 67 -1.57 -0.98 8.01
N VAL A 68 -1.21 -0.99 6.73
CA VAL A 68 -2.13 -0.80 5.62
C VAL A 68 -1.86 -1.88 4.58
N THR A 69 -2.93 -2.39 3.97
CA THR A 69 -2.84 -3.36 2.88
C THR A 69 -3.51 -2.79 1.64
N HIS A 70 -2.81 -2.85 0.50
CA HIS A 70 -3.41 -2.68 -0.82
C HIS A 70 -3.67 -4.04 -1.45
N ILE A 71 -4.88 -4.21 -1.96
CA ILE A 71 -5.30 -5.43 -2.66
C ILE A 71 -5.70 -5.04 -4.07
N ILE A 72 -5.00 -5.60 -5.06
CA ILE A 72 -5.28 -5.39 -6.48
C ILE A 72 -5.72 -6.72 -7.06
N GLU A 73 -6.91 -6.78 -7.62
CA GLU A 73 -7.43 -7.98 -8.28
C GLU A 73 -7.74 -7.70 -9.74
N ASN A 74 -7.22 -8.53 -10.65
CA ASN A 74 -7.51 -8.43 -12.07
C ASN A 74 -7.51 -9.83 -12.69
N SER A 75 -8.62 -10.20 -13.34
CA SER A 75 -8.72 -11.44 -14.13
C SER A 75 -8.30 -12.70 -13.37
N GLY A 76 -8.70 -12.82 -12.10
CA GLY A 76 -8.38 -13.96 -11.24
C GLY A 76 -6.97 -13.93 -10.61
N ARG A 77 -6.16 -12.90 -10.91
CA ARG A 77 -4.89 -12.66 -10.22
C ARG A 77 -5.10 -11.65 -9.11
N LYS A 78 -4.55 -11.94 -7.94
CA LYS A 78 -4.61 -11.08 -6.75
C LYS A 78 -3.19 -10.75 -6.29
N ILE A 79 -2.92 -9.46 -6.13
CA ILE A 79 -1.70 -8.94 -5.52
C ILE A 79 -2.06 -8.28 -4.20
N ILE A 80 -1.25 -8.55 -3.18
CA ILE A 80 -1.39 -7.98 -1.85
C ILE A 80 -0.07 -7.27 -1.55
N ILE A 81 -0.14 -5.99 -1.21
CA ILE A 81 1.02 -5.21 -0.81
C ILE A 81 0.76 -4.70 0.60
N GLU A 82 1.63 -5.08 1.53
CA GLU A 82 1.55 -4.69 2.93
C GLU A 82 2.53 -3.55 3.21
N TYR A 83 2.07 -2.59 4.01
CA TYR A 83 2.83 -1.41 4.41
C TYR A 83 2.80 -1.25 5.91
N ALA A 84 3.97 -1.02 6.51
CA ALA A 84 4.06 -0.52 7.86
C ALA A 84 3.63 0.96 7.87
N ALA A 85 2.73 1.34 8.78
CA ALA A 85 2.30 2.73 8.93
C ALA A 85 3.36 3.53 9.70
N ILE A 86 4.19 4.29 8.98
CA ILE A 86 5.26 5.12 9.55
C ILE A 86 4.70 6.42 10.14
N LYS A 87 3.60 6.92 9.58
CA LYS A 87 2.90 8.11 10.10
C LYS A 87 1.40 7.96 9.90
N LYS A 88 0.64 8.11 10.98
CA LYS A 88 -0.83 8.12 10.98
C LYS A 88 -1.32 9.25 11.87
N ASN A 89 -2.15 10.13 11.31
CA ASN A 89 -2.85 11.18 12.06
C ASN A 89 -4.22 11.44 11.44
N THR A 90 -4.96 12.42 11.94
CA THR A 90 -6.31 12.75 11.47
C THR A 90 -6.38 13.25 10.02
N ASN A 91 -5.25 13.67 9.43
CA ASN A 91 -5.19 14.24 8.09
C ASN A 91 -4.65 13.27 7.04
N LEU A 92 -3.67 12.43 7.42
CA LEU A 92 -3.01 11.52 6.48
C LEU A 92 -2.50 10.23 7.12
N ILE A 93 -2.28 9.23 6.26
CA ILE A 93 -1.43 8.07 6.52
C ILE A 93 -0.29 8.05 5.51
N PHE A 94 0.91 7.71 5.96
CA PHE A 94 2.06 7.39 5.13
C PHE A 94 2.64 6.06 5.59
N GLY A 95 2.91 5.17 4.64
CA GLY A 95 3.51 3.86 4.93
C GLY A 95 4.51 3.42 3.87
N LEU A 96 5.36 2.48 4.27
CA LEU A 96 6.44 1.91 3.47
C LEU A 96 6.27 0.39 3.42
N SER A 97 6.47 -0.21 2.24
CA SER A 97 6.57 -1.66 2.10
C SER A 97 7.84 -2.16 2.79
N GLU A 98 7.86 -3.41 3.27
CA GLU A 98 9.01 -3.98 3.99
C GLU A 98 10.32 -3.89 3.18
N ASP A 99 10.26 -4.12 1.87
CA ASP A 99 11.43 -4.03 0.97
C ASP A 99 11.78 -2.59 0.54
N VAL A 100 11.08 -1.58 1.08
CA VAL A 100 11.29 -0.14 0.81
C VAL A 100 11.15 0.27 -0.67
N LYS A 101 10.66 -0.62 -1.53
CA LYS A 101 10.46 -0.34 -2.98
C LYS A 101 9.19 0.44 -3.28
N PHE A 102 8.21 0.36 -2.37
CA PHE A 102 6.94 1.07 -2.49
C PHE A 102 6.64 1.87 -1.23
N ALA A 103 6.02 3.03 -1.44
CA ALA A 103 5.37 3.77 -0.37
C ALA A 103 3.96 4.14 -0.79
N PHE A 104 3.17 4.58 0.18
CA PHE A 104 1.93 5.26 -0.13
C PHE A 104 1.73 6.47 0.77
N LYS A 105 0.92 7.40 0.28
CA LYS A 105 0.40 8.51 1.06
C LYS A 105 -1.09 8.66 0.81
N PHE A 106 -1.88 8.53 1.87
CA PHE A 106 -3.33 8.71 1.82
C PHE A 106 -3.75 9.97 2.57
N PHE A 107 -4.65 10.75 2.00
CA PHE A 107 -5.21 11.96 2.60
C PHE A 107 -6.70 11.77 2.91
N PHE A 108 -7.05 11.70 4.19
CA PHE A 108 -8.43 11.43 4.63
C PHE A 108 -9.43 12.46 4.11
N LYS A 109 -9.08 13.75 4.15
CA LYS A 109 -9.99 14.85 3.78
C LYS A 109 -10.40 14.82 2.31
N THR A 110 -9.47 14.47 1.42
CA THR A 110 -9.71 14.49 -0.03
C THR A 110 -10.01 13.11 -0.60
N GLY A 111 -9.78 12.04 0.17
CA GLY A 111 -9.81 10.66 -0.32
C GLY A 111 -8.70 10.36 -1.33
N GLN A 112 -7.68 11.21 -1.43
CA GLN A 112 -6.61 11.03 -2.40
C GLN A 112 -5.58 10.02 -1.89
N LEU A 113 -5.28 9.02 -2.71
CA LEU A 113 -4.19 8.07 -2.48
C LEU A 113 -3.09 8.29 -3.52
N LEU A 114 -1.86 8.39 -3.04
CA LEU A 114 -0.64 8.37 -3.83
C LEU A 114 0.07 7.06 -3.58
N PHE A 115 0.23 6.24 -4.61
CA PHE A 115 1.15 5.11 -4.59
C PHE A 115 2.49 5.57 -5.18
N LEU A 116 3.57 5.25 -4.51
CA LEU A 116 4.92 5.72 -4.80
C LEU A 116 5.80 4.51 -5.09
N GLU A 117 6.47 4.53 -6.22
CA GLU A 117 7.42 3.51 -6.65
C GLU A 117 8.80 4.14 -6.71
N PHE A 118 9.74 3.58 -5.93
CA PHE A 118 11.13 3.97 -5.93
C PHE A 118 11.88 3.09 -6.93
N HIS A 119 12.38 3.70 -8.00
CA HIS A 119 13.25 3.03 -8.97
C HIS A 119 14.70 3.02 -8.46
N ASP A 120 15.14 4.18 -7.96
CA ASP A 120 16.40 4.41 -7.27
C ASP A 120 16.27 5.64 -6.35
N GLY A 121 17.37 6.11 -5.76
CA GLY A 121 17.37 7.27 -4.86
C GLY A 121 16.88 8.59 -5.48
N ASN A 122 16.80 8.68 -6.81
CA ASN A 122 16.54 9.91 -7.56
C ASN A 122 15.31 9.83 -8.48
N HIS A 123 14.80 8.63 -8.76
CA HIS A 123 13.67 8.39 -9.64
C HIS A 123 12.44 7.87 -8.90
N LEU A 124 11.36 8.65 -8.97
CA LEU A 124 10.10 8.33 -8.32
C LEU A 124 8.94 8.36 -9.32
N SER A 125 8.22 7.25 -9.40
CA SER A 125 6.92 7.21 -10.08
C SER A 125 5.80 7.38 -9.06
N THR A 126 4.83 8.25 -9.38
CA THR A 126 3.65 8.49 -8.54
C THR A 126 2.38 8.10 -9.30
N TYR A 127 1.58 7.23 -8.69
CA TYR A 127 0.30 6.78 -9.21
C TYR A 127 -0.81 7.35 -8.33
N PHE A 128 -1.72 8.08 -8.97
CA PHE A 128 -2.78 8.83 -8.30
C PHE A 128 -4.07 8.04 -8.32
N TYR A 129 -4.71 7.97 -7.16
CA TYR A 129 -5.97 7.28 -6.93
C TYR A 129 -6.95 8.20 -6.22
N GLN A 130 -8.23 7.96 -6.45
CA GLN A 130 -9.32 8.53 -5.66
C GLN A 130 -10.02 7.39 -4.93
N CYS A 131 -10.10 7.49 -3.61
CA CYS A 131 -10.70 6.49 -2.75
C CYS A 131 -12.02 6.96 -2.16
N GLU A 132 -12.92 6.01 -2.00
CA GLU A 132 -14.23 6.16 -1.38
C GLU A 132 -14.42 5.06 -0.34
N ASN A 133 -15.17 5.37 0.72
CA ASN A 133 -15.47 4.38 1.75
C ASN A 133 -16.50 3.38 1.21
N ILE A 134 -16.26 2.09 1.45
CA ILE A 134 -17.18 1.02 1.04
C ILE A 134 -17.90 0.36 2.23
N SER A 135 -17.81 1.00 3.41
CA SER A 135 -18.56 0.65 4.63
C SER A 135 -20.07 0.84 4.46
#